data_AF-A0A5M4DCF9-F1
#
_entry.id   AF-A0A5M4DCF9-F1
#
_cell.length_a   1.000
_cell.length_b   1.000
_cell.length_c   1.000
_cell.angle_alpha   90.00
_cell.angle_beta   90.00
_cell.angle_gamma   90.00
#
_symmetry.space_group_name_H-M   'P 1'
#
loop_
_entity.id
_entity.type
_entity.pdbx_description
1 polymer ?
#
loop_
_entity_poly.entity_id
_entity_poly.type
_entity_poly.pdbx_seq_one_letter_code
_entity_poly.pdbx_strand_id
1 'polypeptide(L)'
;MSEEFYQKLVDLYAGCELPEDLESALERAAESDPQLALEMKSLRELVHLLRSSPQPEFTEESNQRILMKLMARGVQLQSEEHSPGHMQYRLPIQG
;
A
#
# COMPACT_ATOMS: atom_id res chain seq x y z
N MET A 1 -17.05 -22.66 -12.05
CA MET A 1 -16.42 -21.61 -11.21
C MET A 1 -15.64 -20.70 -12.14
N SER A 2 -15.72 -19.38 -11.98
CA SER A 2 -15.07 -18.42 -12.87
C SER A 2 -13.54 -18.42 -12.67
N GLU A 3 -12.79 -18.22 -13.75
CA GLU A 3 -11.33 -18.11 -13.74
C GLU A 3 -10.84 -16.98 -12.80
N GLU A 4 -11.58 -15.88 -12.75
CA GLU A 4 -11.36 -14.75 -11.83
C GLU A 4 -11.42 -15.13 -10.35
N PHE A 5 -12.25 -16.12 -10.00
CA PHE A 5 -12.36 -16.58 -8.61
C PHE A 5 -11.10 -17.35 -8.20
N TYR A 6 -10.56 -18.17 -9.10
CA TYR A 6 -9.31 -18.89 -8.86
C TYR A 6 -8.12 -17.94 -8.77
N GLN A 7 -8.05 -16.92 -9.63
CA GLN A 7 -7.00 -15.89 -9.55
C GLN A 7 -7.01 -15.19 -8.18
N LYS A 8 -8.18 -14.78 -7.69
CA LYS A 8 -8.31 -14.19 -6.36
C LYS A 8 -7.88 -15.12 -5.23
N LEU A 9 -8.13 -16.42 -5.34
CA LEU A 9 -7.66 -17.38 -4.34
C LEU A 9 -6.14 -17.46 -4.33
N VAL A 10 -5.49 -17.48 -5.49
CA VAL A 10 -4.01 -17.49 -5.59
C VAL A 10 -3.42 -16.19 -5.05
N ASP A 11 -4.05 -15.04 -5.32
CA ASP A 11 -3.62 -13.75 -4.76
C ASP A 11 -3.69 -13.75 -3.22
N LEU A 12 -4.81 -14.21 -2.65
CA LEU A 12 -4.98 -14.32 -1.20
C LEU A 12 -4.03 -15.34 -0.58
N TYR A 13 -3.73 -16.44 -1.30
CA TYR A 13 -2.73 -17.43 -0.90
C TYR A 13 -1.34 -16.79 -0.78
N ALA A 14 -0.90 -16.04 -1.78
CA ALA A 14 0.40 -15.38 -1.75
C ALA A 14 0.50 -14.31 -0.64
N GLY A 15 -0.62 -13.68 -0.27
CA GLY A 15 -0.72 -12.73 0.84
C GLY A 15 -0.65 -13.35 2.24
N CYS A 16 -0.79 -14.68 2.37
CA CYS A 16 -1.10 -15.40 3.60
C CYS A 16 -2.43 -14.94 4.25
N GLU A 17 -3.45 -14.69 3.42
CA GLU A 17 -4.76 -14.15 3.84
C GLU A 17 -5.90 -15.17 3.71
N LEU A 18 -5.59 -16.39 3.25
CA LEU A 18 -6.57 -17.47 3.15
C LEU A 18 -6.80 -18.16 4.50
N PRO A 19 -8.05 -18.59 4.78
CA PRO A 19 -8.33 -19.59 5.81
C PRO A 19 -7.63 -20.92 5.53
N GLU A 20 -7.20 -21.61 6.60
CA GLU A 20 -6.45 -22.88 6.55
C GLU A 20 -7.12 -23.97 5.72
N ASP A 21 -8.46 -24.08 5.80
CA ASP A 21 -9.25 -25.03 5.02
C ASP A 21 -9.11 -24.81 3.50
N LEU A 22 -9.07 -23.54 3.08
CA LEU A 22 -8.96 -23.14 1.69
C LEU A 22 -7.52 -23.22 1.19
N GLU A 23 -6.54 -22.88 2.03
CA GLU A 23 -5.12 -23.08 1.73
C GLU A 23 -4.83 -24.57 1.46
N SER A 24 -5.26 -25.44 2.37
CA SER A 24 -5.12 -26.90 2.23
C SER A 24 -5.85 -27.47 1.01
N ALA A 25 -6.97 -26.87 0.60
CA ALA A 25 -7.68 -27.25 -0.61
C ALA A 25 -6.96 -26.81 -1.88
N LEU A 26 -6.38 -25.60 -1.87
CA LEU A 26 -5.64 -25.03 -2.99
C LEU A 26 -4.31 -25.79 -3.20
N GLU A 27 -3.61 -26.14 -2.13
CA GLU A 27 -2.37 -26.94 -2.19
C GLU A 27 -2.63 -28.33 -2.76
N ARG A 28 -3.72 -28.99 -2.36
CA ARG A 28 -4.14 -30.27 -2.96
C ARG A 28 -4.49 -30.14 -4.44
N ALA A 29 -5.08 -29.02 -4.84
CA ALA A 29 -5.35 -28.77 -6.27
C ALA A 29 -4.04 -28.58 -7.05
N ALA A 30 -3.06 -27.91 -6.45
CA ALA A 30 -1.72 -27.71 -7.04
C ALA A 30 -0.92 -29.01 -7.20
N GLU A 31 -1.18 -30.05 -6.39
CA GLU A 31 -0.58 -31.38 -6.62
C GLU A 31 -1.00 -31.99 -7.96
N SER A 32 -2.23 -31.71 -8.39
CA SER A 32 -2.78 -32.21 -9.66
C SER A 32 -2.51 -31.29 -10.86
N ASP A 33 -2.15 -30.03 -10.61
CA ASP A 33 -1.89 -29.02 -11.64
C ASP A 33 -0.51 -28.36 -11.44
N PRO A 34 0.50 -28.76 -12.23
CA PRO A 34 1.86 -28.23 -12.09
C PRO A 34 1.96 -26.75 -12.48
N GLN A 35 1.04 -26.22 -13.29
CA GLN A 35 1.02 -24.80 -13.64
C GLN A 35 0.56 -23.97 -12.45
N LEU A 36 -0.53 -24.39 -11.80
CA LEU A 36 -1.02 -23.77 -10.57
C LEU A 36 0.04 -23.79 -9.45
N ALA A 37 0.75 -24.90 -9.28
CA ALA A 37 1.83 -25.01 -8.30
C ALA A 37 2.96 -24.00 -8.55
N LEU A 38 3.34 -23.79 -9.81
CA LEU A 38 4.35 -22.81 -10.20
C LEU A 38 3.87 -21.38 -9.93
N GLU A 39 2.63 -21.06 -10.29
CA GLU A 39 2.03 -19.75 -10.06
C GLU A 39 1.95 -19.43 -8.55
N MET A 40 1.43 -20.36 -7.74
CA MET A 40 1.36 -20.22 -6.29
C MET A 40 2.74 -19.98 -5.65
N LYS A 41 3.74 -20.75 -6.07
CA LYS A 41 5.11 -20.62 -5.55
C LYS A 41 5.74 -19.29 -5.95
N SER A 42 5.69 -18.94 -7.23
CA SER A 42 6.30 -17.72 -7.75
C SER A 42 5.67 -16.45 -7.15
N LEU A 43 4.34 -16.43 -6.99
CA LEU A 43 3.63 -15.30 -6.41
C LEU A 43 3.96 -15.15 -4.91
N ARG A 44 4.02 -16.26 -4.16
CA ARG A 44 4.39 -16.26 -2.73
C ARG A 44 5.83 -15.79 -2.51
N GLU A 45 6.76 -16.23 -3.35
CA GLU A 45 8.15 -15.75 -3.35
C GLU A 45 8.24 -14.25 -3.66
N LEU A 46 7.47 -13.77 -4.64
CA LEU A 46 7.42 -12.35 -5.00
C LEU A 46 6.87 -11.48 -3.86
N VAL A 47 5.77 -11.88 -3.23
CA VAL A 47 5.21 -11.17 -2.08
C VAL A 47 6.20 -11.16 -0.92
N HIS A 48 6.86 -12.29 -0.66
CA HIS A 48 7.88 -12.36 0.37
C HIS A 48 9.07 -11.43 0.08
N LEU A 49 9.53 -11.37 -1.17
CA LEU A 49 10.61 -10.47 -1.59
C LEU A 49 10.21 -9.00 -1.43
N LEU A 50 8.99 -8.63 -1.81
CA LEU A 50 8.47 -7.27 -1.63
C LEU A 50 8.36 -6.89 -0.15
N ARG A 51 7.95 -7.82 0.71
CA ARG A 51 7.84 -7.59 2.17
C ARG A 51 9.20 -7.54 2.87
N SER A 52 10.19 -8.27 2.39
CA SER A 52 11.54 -8.36 2.97
C SER A 52 12.51 -7.32 2.41
N SER A 53 12.20 -6.72 1.25
CA SER A 53 12.97 -5.62 0.68
C SER A 53 12.93 -4.40 1.64
N PRO A 54 14.06 -3.70 1.83
CA PRO A 54 14.07 -2.49 2.63
C PRO A 54 13.07 -1.49 2.06
N GLN A 55 12.05 -1.17 2.85
CA GLN A 55 11.08 -0.15 2.48
C GLN A 55 11.81 1.19 2.42
N PRO A 56 11.53 2.04 1.41
CA PRO A 56 12.08 3.38 1.40
C PRO A 56 11.58 4.12 2.63
N GLU A 57 12.49 4.51 3.51
CA GLU A 57 12.15 5.32 4.66
C GLU A 57 11.66 6.68 4.17
N PHE A 58 10.41 7.01 4.48
CA PHE A 58 9.88 8.32 4.23
C PHE A 58 10.37 9.27 5.33
N THR A 59 11.46 9.97 5.04
CA THR A 59 12.05 10.97 5.94
C THR A 59 11.50 12.38 5.70
N GLU A 60 11.75 13.30 6.64
CA GLU A 60 11.41 14.71 6.49
C GLU A 60 12.07 15.32 5.23
N GLU A 61 13.33 14.97 4.98
CA GLU A 61 14.06 15.35 3.76
C GLU A 61 13.34 14.84 2.49
N SER A 62 12.88 13.58 2.51
CA SER A 62 12.12 13.00 1.41
C SER A 62 10.82 13.75 1.16
N ASN A 63 10.12 14.15 2.23
CA ASN A 63 8.92 14.97 2.16
C ASN A 63 9.20 16.33 1.51
N GLN A 64 10.18 17.08 2.02
CA GLN A 64 10.57 18.39 1.48
C GLN A 64 10.95 18.29 -0.01
N ARG A 65 11.72 17.26 -0.39
CA ARG A 65 12.09 17.01 -1.78
C ARG A 65 10.89 16.72 -2.67
N ILE A 66 9.89 15.98 -2.18
CA ILE A 66 8.65 15.73 -2.92
C ILE A 66 7.86 17.03 -3.09
N LEU A 67 7.70 17.81 -2.03
CA LEU A 67 7.01 19.10 -2.07
C LEU A 67 7.67 20.05 -3.08
N MET A 68 9.01 20.16 -3.08
CA MET A 68 9.74 20.96 -4.05
C MET A 68 9.47 20.52 -5.50
N LYS A 69 9.45 19.20 -5.76
CA LYS A 69 9.13 18.67 -7.10
C LYS A 69 7.70 18.95 -7.52
N LEU A 70 6.75 18.95 -6.60
CA LEU A 70 5.35 19.27 -6.86
C LEU A 70 5.18 20.77 -7.16
N MET A 71 5.80 21.64 -6.37
CA MET A 71 5.81 23.08 -6.59
C MET A 71 6.46 23.44 -7.94
N ALA A 72 7.58 22.81 -8.29
CA ALA A 72 8.24 23.02 -9.59
C ALA A 72 7.36 22.62 -10.79
N ARG A 73 6.42 21.69 -10.59
CA ARG A 73 5.42 21.28 -11.59
C ARG A 73 4.15 22.14 -11.58
N GLY A 74 4.12 23.20 -10.78
CA GLY A 74 2.98 24.12 -10.69
C GLY A 74 1.79 23.56 -9.91
N VAL A 75 1.97 22.49 -9.14
CA VAL A 75 0.92 21.97 -8.26
C VAL A 75 0.70 22.95 -7.12
N GLN A 76 -0.50 23.50 -7.00
CA GLN A 76 -0.91 24.30 -5.85
C GLN A 76 -1.19 23.36 -4.69
N LEU A 77 -0.20 23.21 -3.81
CA LEU A 77 -0.35 22.49 -2.55
C LEU A 77 -1.22 23.36 -1.64
N GLN A 78 -2.48 22.97 -1.46
CA GLN A 78 -3.29 23.52 -0.38
C GLN A 78 -2.77 22.89 0.91
N SER A 79 -1.89 23.60 1.60
CA SER A 79 -1.68 23.31 3.01
C SER A 79 -3.01 23.63 3.69
N GLU A 80 -3.72 22.62 4.20
CA GLU A 80 -4.76 22.88 5.18
C GLU A 80 -4.08 23.45 6.41
N GLU A 81 -3.85 24.77 6.39
CA GLU A 81 -3.60 25.54 7.59
C GLU A 81 -4.81 25.32 8.49
N HIS A 82 -4.70 24.35 9.38
CA HIS A 82 -5.45 24.32 10.60
C HIS A 82 -4.97 25.49 11.46
N SER A 83 -5.24 26.71 11.02
CA SER A 83 -5.17 27.90 11.84
C SER A 83 -6.23 27.73 12.92
N PRO A 84 -5.89 27.52 14.21
CA PRO A 84 -6.92 27.53 15.23
C PRO A 84 -7.55 28.92 15.21
N GLY A 85 -8.84 28.99 14.87
CA GLY A 85 -9.60 30.21 14.61
C GLY A 85 -9.84 31.10 15.85
N HIS A 86 -8.92 31.13 16.80
CA HIS A 86 -9.12 31.71 18.13
C HIS A 86 -8.07 32.77 18.51
N MET A 87 -7.10 33.10 17.66
CA MET A 87 -6.09 34.13 17.96
C MET A 87 -6.18 35.39 17.10
N GLN A 88 -7.40 35.87 16.83
CA GLN A 88 -7.62 37.28 16.45
C GLN A 88 -8.14 38.06 17.65
N TYR A 89 -7.30 38.24 18.67
CA TYR A 89 -7.55 39.32 19.64
C TYR A 89 -7.15 40.64 18.98
N ARG A 90 -8.15 41.40 18.50
CA ARG A 90 -7.96 42.81 18.17
C ARG A 90 -7.68 43.56 19.48
N LEU A 91 -6.43 43.97 19.68
CA LEU A 91 -6.12 44.98 20.70
C LEU A 91 -6.73 46.31 20.23
N PRO A 92 -7.55 46.99 21.05
CA PRO A 92 -8.03 48.32 20.70
C PRO A 92 -6.83 49.27 20.73
N ILE A 93 -6.54 49.89 19.59
CA ILE A 93 -5.69 51.08 19.55
C ILE A 93 -6.54 52.20 20.16
N GLN A 94 -6.30 52.51 21.43
CA GLN A 94 -6.75 53.80 21.99
C GLN A 94 -5.82 54.89 21.44
N GLY A 95 -6.43 55.92 20.85
CA GLY A 95 -5.76 57.15 20.43
C GLY A 95 -5.47 58.09 21.58
#